data_AF-A0A3N1CNK0-F1
#
_entry.id   AF-A0A3N1CNK0-F1
#
_cell.length_a   1.000
_cell.length_b   1.000
_cell.length_c   1.000
_cell.angle_alpha   90.00
_cell.angle_beta   90.00
_cell.angle_gamma   90.00
#
_symmetry.space_group_name_H-M   'P 1'
#
loop_
_entity.id
_entity.type
_entity.pdbx_description
1 polymer ?
#
loop_
_entity_poly.entity_id
_entity_poly.type
_entity_poly.pdbx_seq_one_letter_code
_entity_poly.pdbx_strand_id
1 'polypeptide(L)'
;MRNTALGPDTALAVPVTAESQPDLWLLVQDTAARLGVTAPDGIGLHPRAEVSAAPGRLLLGLPHVLDLPADELAAVVAHELARPQAPASRPLAFRAGGGASVTEALVVSPESVAAALVHATYLAFTFERFVLQYVGPLAAAGWFPVDLWDAWRGNRFRERRADAGRPVPLRPLPVEVEAGFAKTLAEGLSTAAPAAPVPCPAGCPTSTRLAVAPRAPEPAGLRGVTFDGVDDAVWEDAVTRCALGIRGAVADLLGHPVVLGADVVALVRQGRAVDILRKAGAESPDLFPVGRVLGPLLGDALRRRGYRAEHVLAQHVLVGPGFDRIDTAALIDPVEGGGEPPALLLELLS
;
A
#
# COMPACT_ATOMS: atom_id res chain seq x y z
N MET A 1 -22.39 -12.71 -27.90
CA MET A 1 -21.27 -12.44 -26.96
C MET A 1 -21.86 -11.83 -25.71
N ARG A 2 -21.82 -12.53 -24.57
CA ARG A 2 -22.27 -11.96 -23.29
C ARG A 2 -21.12 -11.11 -22.77
N ASN A 3 -21.38 -9.82 -22.57
CA ASN A 3 -20.44 -8.91 -21.93
C ASN A 3 -20.31 -9.39 -20.48
N THR A 4 -19.22 -10.09 -20.17
CA THR A 4 -18.91 -10.48 -18.79
C THR A 4 -18.67 -9.16 -18.06
N ALA A 5 -19.67 -8.68 -17.35
CA ALA A 5 -19.58 -7.44 -16.59
C ALA A 5 -18.42 -7.62 -15.60
N LEU A 6 -17.31 -6.97 -15.91
CA LEU A 6 -16.18 -6.86 -15.00
C LEU A 6 -16.71 -6.27 -13.70
N GLY A 7 -16.14 -6.71 -12.58
CA GLY A 7 -16.51 -6.19 -11.27
C GLY A 7 -16.43 -4.66 -11.21
N PRO A 8 -17.08 -4.04 -10.21
CA PRO A 8 -17.15 -2.58 -10.05
C PRO A 8 -15.80 -1.87 -10.13
N ASP A 9 -14.70 -2.57 -9.86
CA ASP A 9 -13.33 -2.03 -9.90
C ASP A 9 -12.86 -1.56 -11.29
N THR A 10 -13.46 -2.02 -12.39
CA THR A 10 -13.05 -1.57 -13.73
C THR A 10 -13.49 -0.16 -14.10
N ALA A 11 -14.42 0.43 -13.34
CA ALA A 11 -14.90 1.79 -13.54
C ALA A 11 -13.85 2.86 -13.18
N LEU A 12 -12.81 2.48 -12.42
CA LEU A 12 -11.84 3.42 -11.85
C LEU A 12 -10.50 3.44 -12.59
N ALA A 13 -10.33 2.58 -13.58
CA ALA A 13 -9.08 2.48 -14.32
C ALA A 13 -8.95 3.64 -15.32
N VAL A 14 -7.82 4.37 -15.27
CA VAL A 14 -7.49 5.40 -16.25
C VAL A 14 -6.96 4.72 -17.52
N PRO A 15 -7.56 4.93 -18.70
CA PRO A 15 -7.13 4.25 -19.92
C PRO A 15 -5.74 4.73 -20.35
N VAL A 16 -4.90 3.77 -20.71
CA VAL A 16 -3.58 3.97 -21.32
C VAL A 16 -3.72 3.71 -22.81
N THR A 17 -3.32 4.70 -23.61
CA THR A 17 -3.27 4.61 -25.07
C THR A 17 -1.87 4.99 -25.56
N ALA A 18 -1.59 4.75 -26.82
CA ALA A 18 -0.33 5.16 -27.45
C ALA A 18 -0.12 6.68 -27.37
N GLU A 19 -1.18 7.47 -27.34
CA GLU A 19 -1.14 8.92 -27.23
C GLU A 19 -0.97 9.39 -25.78
N SER A 20 -1.64 8.74 -24.81
CA SER A 20 -1.63 9.20 -23.42
C SER A 20 -0.38 8.79 -22.65
N GLN A 21 0.14 7.57 -22.90
CA GLN A 21 1.34 7.02 -22.27
C GLN A 21 2.13 6.15 -23.28
N PRO A 22 2.81 6.76 -24.27
CA PRO A 22 3.45 6.04 -25.37
C PRO A 22 4.45 4.98 -24.91
N ASP A 23 5.31 5.32 -23.94
CA ASP A 23 6.36 4.41 -23.45
C ASP A 23 5.79 3.18 -22.75
N LEU A 24 4.76 3.38 -21.91
CA LEU A 24 4.09 2.28 -21.21
C LEU A 24 3.30 1.40 -22.18
N TRP A 25 2.61 2.02 -23.14
CA TRP A 25 1.91 1.30 -24.20
C TRP A 25 2.89 0.43 -24.99
N LEU A 26 3.99 1.00 -25.47
CA LEU A 26 5.03 0.28 -26.21
C LEU A 26 5.65 -0.86 -25.40
N LEU A 27 5.95 -0.63 -24.11
CA LEU A 27 6.47 -1.68 -23.22
C LEU A 27 5.54 -2.90 -23.18
N VAL A 28 4.22 -2.69 -23.05
CA VAL A 28 3.25 -3.79 -23.01
C VAL A 28 3.16 -4.49 -24.37
N GLN A 29 3.13 -3.73 -25.47
CA GLN A 29 3.09 -4.28 -26.83
C GLN A 29 4.33 -5.14 -27.14
N ASP A 30 5.53 -4.61 -26.84
CA ASP A 30 6.80 -5.31 -27.03
C ASP A 30 6.87 -6.56 -26.16
N THR A 31 6.39 -6.49 -24.94
CA THR A 31 6.36 -7.64 -24.02
C THR A 31 5.46 -8.75 -24.55
N ALA A 32 4.25 -8.42 -25.00
CA ALA A 32 3.32 -9.37 -25.61
C ALA A 32 3.91 -9.99 -26.89
N ALA A 33 4.51 -9.16 -27.75
CA ALA A 33 5.15 -9.61 -28.99
C ALA A 33 6.30 -10.59 -28.72
N ARG A 34 7.15 -10.32 -27.71
CA ARG A 34 8.24 -11.23 -27.32
C ARG A 34 7.72 -12.57 -26.79
N LEU A 35 6.61 -12.57 -26.05
CA LEU A 35 5.95 -13.78 -25.57
C LEU A 35 5.21 -14.56 -26.66
N GLY A 36 5.03 -13.98 -27.85
CA GLY A 36 4.22 -14.56 -28.92
C GLY A 36 2.73 -14.64 -28.57
N VAL A 37 2.24 -13.77 -27.67
CA VAL A 37 0.82 -13.68 -27.29
C VAL A 37 0.18 -12.44 -27.91
N THR A 38 -1.15 -12.47 -28.06
CA THR A 38 -1.89 -11.28 -28.50
C THR A 38 -1.78 -10.18 -27.45
N ALA A 39 -1.35 -9.00 -27.86
CA ALA A 39 -1.31 -7.85 -26.98
C ALA A 39 -2.73 -7.47 -26.50
N PRO A 40 -2.88 -6.95 -25.27
CA PRO A 40 -4.18 -6.49 -24.79
C PRO A 40 -4.66 -5.28 -25.60
N ASP A 41 -5.95 -5.28 -25.96
CA ASP A 41 -6.61 -4.17 -26.67
C ASP A 41 -6.83 -2.96 -25.76
N GLY A 42 -6.95 -3.18 -24.45
CA GLY A 42 -7.11 -2.13 -23.45
C GLY A 42 -6.10 -2.25 -22.32
N ILE A 43 -5.41 -1.16 -22.01
CA ILE A 43 -4.54 -1.05 -20.83
C ILE A 43 -5.15 -0.01 -19.90
N GLY A 44 -5.24 -0.32 -18.61
CA GLY A 44 -5.79 0.60 -17.61
C GLY A 44 -4.85 0.76 -16.41
N LEU A 45 -4.63 1.99 -15.97
CA LEU A 45 -3.95 2.28 -14.70
C LEU A 45 -4.95 2.25 -13.55
N HIS A 46 -4.66 1.48 -12.52
CA HIS A 46 -5.51 1.34 -11.34
C HIS A 46 -4.78 1.85 -10.08
N PRO A 47 -5.45 2.47 -9.10
CA PRO A 47 -4.78 2.99 -7.90
C PRO A 47 -4.24 1.91 -6.96
N ARG A 48 -4.68 0.64 -7.09
CA ARG A 48 -4.16 -0.48 -6.29
C ARG A 48 -2.81 -0.95 -6.82
N ALA A 49 -2.01 -1.55 -5.95
CA ALA A 49 -0.74 -2.17 -6.31
C ALA A 49 -0.94 -3.60 -6.84
N GLU A 50 -1.76 -3.76 -7.87
CA GLU A 50 -2.10 -5.05 -8.47
C GLU A 50 -1.81 -5.01 -9.97
N VAL A 51 -1.36 -6.13 -10.53
CA VAL A 51 -1.35 -6.32 -11.98
C VAL A 51 -2.25 -7.50 -12.29
N SER A 52 -3.17 -7.32 -13.23
CA SER A 52 -4.06 -8.40 -13.65
C SER A 52 -4.32 -8.35 -15.13
N ALA A 53 -4.23 -9.51 -15.79
CA ALA A 53 -4.58 -9.68 -17.19
C ALA A 53 -5.92 -10.40 -17.34
N ALA A 54 -6.74 -9.92 -18.25
CA ALA A 54 -8.00 -10.52 -18.69
C ALA A 54 -8.01 -10.59 -20.23
N PRO A 55 -8.96 -11.32 -20.85
CA PRO A 55 -9.06 -11.35 -22.31
C PRO A 55 -9.16 -9.95 -22.91
N GLY A 56 -8.16 -9.57 -23.71
CA GLY A 56 -8.07 -8.26 -24.37
C GLY A 56 -7.81 -7.08 -23.44
N ARG A 57 -7.51 -7.28 -22.14
CA ARG A 57 -7.31 -6.17 -21.19
C ARG A 57 -6.19 -6.45 -20.18
N LEU A 58 -5.43 -5.42 -19.85
CA LEU A 58 -4.41 -5.43 -18.80
C LEU A 58 -4.66 -4.28 -17.83
N LEU A 59 -4.75 -4.58 -16.54
CA LEU A 59 -4.79 -3.57 -15.48
C LEU A 59 -3.42 -3.52 -14.81
N LEU A 60 -2.85 -2.32 -14.73
CA LEU A 60 -1.54 -2.04 -14.14
C LEU A 60 -1.72 -1.15 -12.92
N GLY A 61 -1.23 -1.61 -11.78
CA GLY A 61 -1.23 -0.83 -10.56
C GLY A 61 -0.28 0.36 -10.64
N LEU A 62 -0.76 1.55 -10.29
CA LEU A 62 0.03 2.79 -10.26
C LEU A 62 1.31 2.66 -9.41
N PRO A 63 1.31 2.02 -8.23
CA PRO A 63 2.54 1.79 -7.47
C PRO A 63 3.63 1.08 -8.25
N HIS A 64 3.27 0.10 -9.09
CA HIS A 64 4.21 -0.65 -9.92
C HIS A 64 4.75 0.22 -11.06
N VAL A 65 3.85 0.91 -11.77
CA VAL A 65 4.22 1.76 -12.91
C VAL A 65 5.12 2.93 -12.50
N LEU A 66 4.90 3.48 -11.30
CA LEU A 66 5.64 4.64 -10.81
C LEU A 66 7.04 4.34 -10.31
N ASP A 67 7.32 3.09 -9.92
CA ASP A 67 8.46 2.79 -9.06
C ASP A 67 9.21 1.49 -9.39
N LEU A 68 8.64 0.62 -10.23
CA LEU A 68 9.42 -0.45 -10.84
C LEU A 68 10.27 0.10 -12.00
N PRO A 69 11.54 -0.32 -12.10
CA PRO A 69 12.31 -0.23 -13.33
C PRO A 69 11.56 -0.83 -14.52
N ALA A 70 11.82 -0.33 -15.73
CA ALA A 70 11.10 -0.75 -16.94
C ALA A 70 11.24 -2.26 -17.24
N ASP A 71 12.41 -2.83 -16.99
CA ASP A 71 12.70 -4.26 -17.15
C ASP A 71 11.95 -5.12 -16.12
N GLU A 72 11.88 -4.67 -14.86
CA GLU A 72 11.07 -5.36 -13.83
C GLU A 72 9.58 -5.25 -14.12
N LEU A 73 9.08 -4.08 -14.54
CA LEU A 73 7.69 -3.91 -14.94
C LEU A 73 7.35 -4.81 -16.13
N ALA A 74 8.23 -4.89 -17.13
CA ALA A 74 8.07 -5.81 -18.26
C ALA A 74 8.03 -7.28 -17.80
N ALA A 75 8.84 -7.67 -16.81
CA ALA A 75 8.82 -9.02 -16.25
C ALA A 75 7.48 -9.33 -15.54
N VAL A 76 6.93 -8.39 -14.78
CA VAL A 76 5.61 -8.54 -14.14
C VAL A 76 4.48 -8.61 -15.18
N VAL A 77 4.52 -7.74 -16.19
CA VAL A 77 3.56 -7.78 -17.31
C VAL A 77 3.66 -9.11 -18.06
N ALA A 78 4.88 -9.58 -18.33
CA ALA A 78 5.10 -10.85 -19.02
C ALA A 78 4.51 -12.02 -18.23
N HIS A 79 4.75 -12.07 -16.92
CA HIS A 79 4.18 -13.06 -16.02
C HIS A 79 2.65 -13.07 -16.12
N GLU A 80 2.00 -11.92 -15.99
CA GLU A 80 0.54 -11.84 -16.01
C GLU A 80 -0.07 -12.15 -17.38
N LEU A 81 0.59 -11.78 -18.49
CA LEU A 81 0.14 -12.14 -19.84
C LEU A 81 0.32 -13.64 -20.15
N ALA A 82 1.33 -14.29 -19.58
CA ALA A 82 1.59 -15.71 -19.79
C ALA A 82 0.67 -16.63 -18.97
N ARG A 83 0.05 -16.11 -17.89
CA ARG A 83 -0.90 -16.88 -17.09
C ARG A 83 -2.06 -17.37 -17.98
N PRO A 84 -2.40 -18.66 -17.93
CA PRO A 84 -3.56 -19.18 -18.64
C PRO A 84 -4.79 -18.40 -18.20
N GLN A 85 -5.42 -17.69 -19.14
CA GLN A 85 -6.65 -16.98 -18.85
C GLN A 85 -7.75 -18.00 -18.61
N ALA A 86 -7.91 -18.40 -17.35
CA ALA A 86 -8.99 -19.28 -16.96
C ALA A 86 -10.31 -18.58 -17.27
N PRO A 87 -11.27 -19.23 -17.95
CA PRO A 87 -12.62 -18.68 -18.05
C PRO A 87 -13.12 -18.40 -16.63
N ALA A 88 -13.62 -17.18 -16.41
CA ALA A 88 -13.90 -16.52 -15.12
C ALA A 88 -14.96 -17.19 -14.21
N SER A 89 -15.07 -18.52 -14.21
CA SER A 89 -16.17 -19.25 -13.56
C SER A 89 -15.72 -20.52 -12.82
N ARG A 90 -14.45 -20.65 -12.44
CA ARG A 90 -14.01 -21.78 -11.62
C ARG A 90 -13.14 -21.34 -10.44
N PRO A 91 -13.54 -21.62 -9.18
CA PRO A 91 -12.66 -21.42 -8.03
C PRO A 91 -11.39 -22.23 -8.21
N LEU A 92 -10.24 -21.56 -8.10
CA LEU A 92 -8.92 -22.16 -8.18
C LEU A 92 -8.66 -23.01 -6.93
N ALA A 93 -8.78 -24.33 -7.06
CA ALA A 93 -7.99 -25.22 -6.21
C ALA A 93 -6.54 -25.11 -6.70
N PHE A 94 -5.63 -24.73 -5.79
CA PHE A 94 -4.19 -24.61 -6.03
C PHE A 94 -3.65 -25.91 -6.61
N ARG A 95 -3.42 -25.96 -7.92
CA ARG A 95 -2.88 -27.14 -8.60
C ARG A 95 -1.36 -26.98 -8.68
N ALA A 96 -0.67 -27.46 -7.66
CA ALA A 96 0.76 -27.71 -7.70
C ALA A 96 1.02 -28.83 -8.72
N GLY A 97 1.29 -28.47 -9.98
CA GLY A 97 1.37 -29.45 -11.07
C GLY A 97 1.95 -28.89 -12.36
N GLY A 98 3.26 -28.59 -12.31
CA GLY A 98 4.26 -28.70 -13.38
C GLY A 98 3.85 -28.47 -14.83
N GLY A 99 4.22 -27.31 -15.36
CA GLY A 99 4.27 -27.05 -16.79
C GLY A 99 4.37 -25.57 -17.10
N ALA A 100 5.41 -24.88 -16.60
CA ALA A 100 5.76 -23.58 -17.16
C ALA A 100 5.99 -23.79 -18.66
N SER A 101 5.20 -23.12 -19.50
CA SER A 101 5.33 -23.29 -20.94
C SER A 101 6.72 -22.82 -21.36
N VAL A 102 7.36 -23.54 -22.28
CA VAL A 102 8.71 -23.22 -22.80
C VAL A 102 8.83 -21.75 -23.26
N THR A 103 7.71 -21.13 -23.61
CA THR A 103 7.54 -19.72 -23.96
C THR A 103 7.85 -18.73 -22.83
N GLU A 104 7.59 -19.05 -21.56
CA GLU A 104 7.95 -18.15 -20.42
C GLU A 104 9.47 -18.07 -20.23
N ALA A 105 10.17 -19.20 -20.36
CA ALA A 105 11.62 -19.28 -20.19
C ALA A 105 12.43 -18.58 -21.31
N LEU A 106 11.78 -18.23 -22.43
CA LEU A 106 12.43 -17.65 -23.60
C LEU A 106 12.54 -16.12 -23.56
N VAL A 107 11.76 -15.44 -22.70
CA VAL A 107 11.64 -13.97 -22.75
C VAL A 107 12.28 -13.29 -21.54
N VAL A 108 12.18 -13.90 -20.35
CA VAL A 108 12.74 -13.36 -19.11
C VAL A 108 13.27 -14.51 -18.25
N SER A 109 14.45 -14.34 -17.64
CA SER A 109 14.96 -15.37 -16.71
C SER A 109 13.99 -15.54 -15.53
N PRO A 110 13.71 -16.77 -15.08
CA PRO A 110 12.86 -17.02 -13.91
C PRO A 110 13.31 -16.24 -12.67
N GLU A 111 14.63 -16.05 -12.50
CA GLU A 111 15.22 -15.28 -11.42
C GLU A 111 14.85 -13.78 -11.52
N SER A 112 14.86 -13.21 -12.72
CA SER A 112 14.45 -11.80 -12.92
C SER A 112 12.95 -11.62 -12.69
N VAL A 113 12.12 -12.57 -13.12
CA VAL A 113 10.66 -12.54 -12.84
C VAL A 113 10.42 -12.65 -11.33
N ALA A 114 11.10 -13.58 -10.65
CA ALA A 114 10.97 -13.73 -9.21
C ALA A 114 11.40 -12.46 -8.46
N ALA A 115 12.54 -11.86 -8.84
CA ALA A 115 13.00 -10.60 -8.26
C ALA A 115 11.99 -9.46 -8.48
N ALA A 116 11.46 -9.31 -9.70
CA ALA A 116 10.47 -8.30 -10.04
C ALA A 116 9.15 -8.50 -9.27
N LEU A 117 8.67 -9.74 -9.12
CA LEU A 117 7.47 -10.04 -8.34
C LEU A 117 7.66 -9.78 -6.85
N VAL A 118 8.83 -10.09 -6.29
CA VAL A 118 9.17 -9.74 -4.89
C VAL A 118 9.21 -8.23 -4.72
N HIS A 119 9.80 -7.49 -5.66
CA HIS A 119 9.83 -6.02 -5.58
C HIS A 119 8.44 -5.41 -5.73
N ALA A 120 7.64 -5.85 -6.70
CA ALA A 120 6.26 -5.43 -6.88
C ALA A 120 5.44 -5.68 -5.60
N THR A 121 5.57 -6.88 -5.03
CA THR A 121 4.92 -7.26 -3.77
C THR A 121 5.33 -6.32 -2.63
N TYR A 122 6.62 -6.01 -2.49
CA TYR A 122 7.12 -5.02 -1.52
C TYR A 122 6.53 -3.62 -1.75
N LEU A 123 6.43 -3.17 -3.01
CA LEU A 123 5.80 -1.88 -3.33
C LEU A 123 4.31 -1.85 -2.95
N ALA A 124 3.61 -2.95 -3.18
CA ALA A 124 2.22 -3.10 -2.77
C ALA A 124 2.06 -2.96 -1.26
N PHE A 125 2.86 -3.68 -0.49
CA PHE A 125 2.81 -3.63 0.97
C PHE A 125 3.17 -2.25 1.54
N THR A 126 4.21 -1.61 1.00
CA THR A 126 4.61 -0.28 1.48
C THR A 126 3.56 0.78 1.13
N PHE A 127 2.93 0.69 -0.04
CA PHE A 127 1.85 1.60 -0.41
C PHE A 127 0.61 1.40 0.46
N GLU A 128 0.18 0.15 0.68
CA GLU A 128 -0.99 -0.13 1.54
C GLU A 128 -0.74 0.33 2.98
N ARG A 129 0.45 0.07 3.53
CA ARG A 129 0.84 0.60 4.84
C ARG A 129 0.77 2.12 4.87
N PHE A 130 1.33 2.79 3.86
CA PHE A 130 1.30 4.25 3.76
C PHE A 130 -0.14 4.76 3.74
N VAL A 131 -0.99 4.15 2.93
CA VAL A 131 -2.41 4.47 2.82
C VAL A 131 -3.14 4.33 4.16
N LEU A 132 -2.98 3.20 4.84
CA LEU A 132 -3.63 2.94 6.14
C LEU A 132 -3.16 3.92 7.21
N GLN A 133 -1.87 4.27 7.19
CA GLN A 133 -1.27 5.14 8.20
C GLN A 133 -1.57 6.62 7.97
N TYR A 134 -1.55 7.08 6.71
CA TYR A 134 -1.58 8.51 6.40
C TYR A 134 -2.86 8.94 5.69
N VAL A 135 -3.45 8.10 4.85
CA VAL A 135 -4.61 8.51 4.05
C VAL A 135 -5.93 8.18 4.74
N GLY A 136 -6.00 7.05 5.46
CA GLY A 136 -7.16 6.68 6.28
C GLY A 136 -7.60 7.79 7.25
N PRO A 137 -6.68 8.37 8.06
CA PRO A 137 -6.99 9.51 8.93
C PRO A 137 -7.55 10.73 8.18
N LEU A 138 -7.00 11.06 7.02
CA LEU A 138 -7.45 12.20 6.21
C LEU A 138 -8.84 11.96 5.63
N ALA A 139 -9.09 10.76 5.09
CA ALA A 139 -10.40 10.39 4.57
C ALA A 139 -11.48 10.45 5.67
N ALA A 140 -11.16 9.97 6.89
CA ALA A 140 -12.04 10.08 8.05
C ALA A 140 -12.32 11.54 8.47
N ALA A 141 -11.44 12.47 8.13
CA ALA A 141 -11.62 13.91 8.31
C ALA A 141 -12.27 14.61 7.10
N GLY A 142 -12.68 13.86 6.06
CA GLY A 142 -13.28 14.39 4.84
C GLY A 142 -12.28 15.00 3.86
N TRP A 143 -11.01 14.62 3.93
CA TRP A 143 -9.93 15.16 3.11
C TRP A 143 -9.30 14.10 2.19
N PHE A 144 -8.68 14.56 1.11
CA PHE A 144 -7.92 13.73 0.16
C PHE A 144 -6.55 14.38 -0.12
N PRO A 145 -5.43 13.63 0.01
CA PRO A 145 -4.10 14.16 -0.24
C PRO A 145 -3.82 14.31 -1.75
N VAL A 146 -3.68 15.55 -2.22
CA VAL A 146 -3.38 15.86 -3.64
C VAL A 146 -1.93 15.52 -4.02
N ASP A 147 -1.06 15.37 -3.03
CA ASP A 147 0.36 15.02 -3.12
C ASP A 147 0.65 13.54 -2.71
N LEU A 148 -0.38 12.68 -2.72
CA LEU A 148 -0.31 11.26 -2.33
C LEU A 148 0.94 10.53 -2.84
N TRP A 149 1.16 10.59 -4.16
CA TRP A 149 2.22 9.84 -4.83
C TRP A 149 3.62 10.38 -4.50
N ASP A 150 3.76 11.69 -4.40
CA ASP A 150 5.04 12.31 -4.05
C ASP A 150 5.39 12.04 -2.59
N ALA A 151 4.40 12.11 -1.71
CA ALA A 151 4.55 11.79 -0.30
C ALA A 151 4.92 10.32 -0.06
N TRP A 152 4.23 9.37 -0.72
CA TRP A 152 4.56 7.95 -0.62
C TRP A 152 5.98 7.65 -1.10
N ARG A 153 6.36 8.16 -2.29
CA ARG A 153 7.72 7.96 -2.83
C ARG A 153 8.78 8.57 -1.92
N GLY A 154 8.53 9.77 -1.40
CA GLY A 154 9.41 10.45 -0.46
C GLY A 154 9.57 9.67 0.85
N ASN A 155 8.48 9.15 1.41
CA ASN A 155 8.49 8.32 2.61
C ASN A 155 9.28 7.02 2.39
N ARG A 156 8.98 6.24 1.35
CA ARG A 156 9.71 5.00 1.01
C ARG A 156 11.20 5.25 0.83
N PHE A 157 11.55 6.35 0.17
CA PHE A 157 12.94 6.70 -0.05
C PHE A 157 13.67 7.02 1.28
N ARG A 158 12.99 7.66 2.25
CA ARG A 158 13.51 7.85 3.62
C ARG A 158 13.65 6.52 4.36
N GLU A 159 12.65 5.64 4.29
CA GLU A 159 12.71 4.30 4.90
C GLU A 159 13.88 3.49 4.36
N ARG A 160 14.08 3.44 3.04
CA ARG A 160 15.25 2.77 2.43
C ARG A 160 16.59 3.35 2.89
N ARG A 161 16.68 4.65 3.14
CA ARG A 161 17.90 5.26 3.70
C ARG A 161 18.11 4.88 5.17
N ALA A 162 17.04 4.80 5.96
CA ALA A 162 17.11 4.36 7.35
C ALA A 162 17.46 2.87 7.47
N ASP A 163 16.97 2.06 6.54
CA ASP A 163 17.16 0.61 6.47
C ASP A 163 18.42 0.18 5.70
N ALA A 164 19.24 1.11 5.23
CA ALA A 164 20.50 0.81 4.55
C ALA A 164 21.50 0.13 5.53
N GLY A 165 21.29 -1.16 5.76
CA GLY A 165 21.99 -1.96 6.78
C GLY A 165 21.12 -3.05 7.42
N ARG A 166 19.80 -3.03 7.24
CA ARG A 166 18.87 -4.04 7.78
C ARG A 166 18.30 -4.90 6.64
N PRO A 167 18.48 -6.23 6.67
CA PRO A 167 17.80 -7.10 5.71
C PRO A 167 16.30 -7.01 5.95
N VAL A 168 15.53 -6.64 4.90
CA VAL A 168 14.06 -6.67 4.94
C VAL A 168 13.64 -8.12 5.19
N PRO A 169 12.99 -8.44 6.31
CA PRO A 169 12.52 -9.80 6.56
C PRO A 169 11.39 -10.11 5.58
N LEU A 170 11.71 -10.79 4.48
CA LEU A 170 10.74 -11.37 3.57
C LEU A 170 10.09 -12.57 4.26
N ARG A 171 9.13 -12.31 5.16
CA ARG A 171 8.23 -13.38 5.61
C ARG A 171 7.33 -13.77 4.44
N PRO A 172 7.12 -15.08 4.16
CA PRO A 172 6.11 -15.49 3.19
C PRO A 172 4.75 -15.02 3.69
N LEU A 173 4.15 -14.11 2.94
CA LEU A 173 2.86 -13.51 3.28
C LEU A 173 1.74 -14.38 2.72
N PRO A 174 0.64 -14.60 3.47
CA PRO A 174 -0.57 -15.15 2.89
C PRO A 174 -1.09 -14.17 1.83
N VAL A 175 -1.40 -14.68 0.63
CA VAL A 175 -1.70 -13.94 -0.62
C VAL A 175 -3.07 -13.24 -0.61
N GLU A 176 -3.73 -13.15 0.55
CA GLU A 176 -5.05 -12.54 0.69
C GLU A 176 -4.93 -11.22 1.45
N VAL A 177 -4.42 -10.19 0.77
CA VAL A 177 -4.46 -8.82 1.28
C VAL A 177 -5.04 -7.96 0.19
N GLU A 178 -6.34 -7.64 0.33
CA GLU A 178 -7.04 -6.75 -0.60
C GLU A 178 -8.11 -5.90 0.12
N ALA A 179 -8.20 -4.65 -0.32
CA ALA A 179 -9.45 -3.90 -0.52
C ALA A 179 -10.14 -3.18 0.66
N GLY A 180 -9.40 -2.62 1.62
CA GLY A 180 -9.96 -1.60 2.53
C GLY A 180 -10.09 -0.22 1.86
N PHE A 181 -8.98 0.51 1.79
CA PHE A 181 -8.94 1.86 1.24
C PHE A 181 -9.30 1.99 -0.24
N ALA A 182 -8.91 1.02 -1.08
CA ALA A 182 -9.22 1.11 -2.49
C ALA A 182 -10.72 1.05 -2.77
N LYS A 183 -11.50 0.43 -1.88
CA LYS A 183 -12.95 0.48 -1.88
C LYS A 183 -13.47 1.86 -1.47
N THR A 184 -12.91 2.49 -0.42
CA THR A 184 -13.30 3.84 -0.01
C THR A 184 -12.97 4.90 -1.08
N LEU A 185 -11.79 4.81 -1.71
CA LEU A 185 -11.40 5.68 -2.81
C LEU A 185 -12.25 5.40 -4.07
N ALA A 186 -12.55 4.12 -4.34
CA ALA A 186 -13.45 3.69 -5.42
C ALA A 186 -14.86 4.26 -5.27
N GLU A 187 -15.44 4.15 -4.08
CA GLU A 187 -16.77 4.65 -3.75
C GLU A 187 -16.81 6.20 -3.82
N GLY A 188 -15.75 6.87 -3.37
CA GLY A 188 -15.62 8.32 -3.46
C GLY A 188 -15.38 8.86 -4.88
N LEU A 189 -14.63 8.14 -5.73
CA LEU A 189 -14.32 8.56 -7.11
C LEU A 189 -15.38 8.14 -8.14
N SER A 190 -16.13 7.04 -7.91
CA SER A 190 -17.18 6.57 -8.83
C SER A 190 -18.37 7.53 -8.96
N THR A 191 -18.45 8.57 -8.10
CA THR A 191 -19.47 9.61 -8.15
C THR A 191 -19.03 10.87 -8.91
N ALA A 192 -17.77 10.96 -9.34
CA ALA A 192 -17.23 12.10 -10.07
C ALA A 192 -17.36 11.92 -11.59
N ALA A 193 -17.93 12.91 -12.28
CA ALA A 193 -18.03 12.92 -13.74
C ALA A 193 -16.65 13.11 -14.40
N PRO A 194 -16.40 12.51 -15.58
CA PRO A 194 -15.10 12.63 -16.25
C PRO A 194 -14.86 14.07 -16.73
N ALA A 195 -13.70 14.63 -16.38
CA ALA A 195 -13.24 15.92 -16.86
C ALA A 195 -12.55 15.81 -18.23
N ALA A 196 -12.71 16.83 -19.08
CA ALA A 196 -12.12 16.89 -20.42
C ALA A 196 -10.59 17.13 -20.37
N PRO A 197 -9.81 16.59 -21.32
CA PRO A 197 -8.35 16.73 -21.33
C PRO A 197 -7.90 18.14 -21.71
N VAL A 198 -6.83 18.62 -21.05
CA VAL A 198 -6.14 19.90 -21.33
C VAL A 198 -4.75 19.59 -21.88
N PRO A 199 -4.29 20.24 -22.97
CA PRO A 199 -2.98 19.96 -23.57
C PRO A 199 -1.81 20.55 -22.74
N CYS A 200 -0.73 19.78 -22.60
CA CYS A 200 0.55 20.21 -22.01
C CYS A 200 1.66 20.37 -23.07
N PRO A 201 2.58 21.34 -22.94
CA PRO A 201 3.72 21.51 -23.84
C PRO A 201 4.91 20.59 -23.48
N ALA A 202 5.68 20.19 -24.50
CA ALA A 202 6.69 19.13 -24.45
C ALA A 202 8.09 19.61 -24.02
N GLY A 203 8.85 18.73 -23.33
CA GLY A 203 10.32 18.78 -23.30
C GLY A 203 11.00 18.28 -22.02
N CYS A 204 11.35 16.98 -21.94
CA CYS A 204 12.63 16.46 -21.41
C CYS A 204 12.66 14.91 -21.43
N PRO A 205 13.77 14.25 -21.84
CA PRO A 205 13.89 12.79 -21.83
C PRO A 205 14.44 12.27 -20.48
N THR A 206 14.15 11.02 -20.15
CA THR A 206 14.73 10.17 -19.06
C THR A 206 14.15 10.20 -17.64
N SER A 207 12.96 10.75 -17.43
CA SER A 207 12.07 10.21 -16.40
C SER A 207 10.70 10.07 -17.04
N THR A 208 10.09 8.89 -16.97
CA THR A 208 8.69 8.65 -17.33
C THR A 208 7.84 9.50 -16.37
N ARG A 209 7.77 10.81 -16.60
CA ARG A 209 6.79 11.67 -15.98
C ARG A 209 5.51 11.22 -16.65
N LEU A 210 4.69 10.43 -15.94
CA LEU A 210 3.26 10.44 -16.20
C LEU A 210 2.91 11.91 -16.45
N ALA A 211 2.57 12.24 -17.70
CA ALA A 211 2.20 13.59 -18.08
C ALA A 211 1.27 14.09 -16.99
N VAL A 212 1.60 15.21 -16.34
CA VAL A 212 0.86 15.75 -15.20
C VAL A 212 -0.61 15.67 -15.56
N ALA A 213 -1.29 14.66 -15.04
CA ALA A 213 -2.66 14.40 -15.42
C ALA A 213 -3.44 15.66 -14.99
N PRO A 214 -4.41 16.12 -15.79
CA PRO A 214 -5.29 17.19 -15.31
C PRO A 214 -5.76 16.82 -13.91
N ARG A 215 -5.64 17.77 -12.97
CA ARG A 215 -5.99 17.59 -11.56
C ARG A 215 -7.27 16.76 -11.51
N ALA A 216 -7.17 15.55 -10.97
CA ALA A 216 -8.31 14.65 -10.90
C ALA A 216 -9.47 15.42 -10.27
N PRO A 217 -10.70 15.31 -10.82
CA PRO A 217 -11.84 15.99 -10.23
C PRO A 217 -11.90 15.63 -8.75
N GLU A 218 -12.12 16.63 -7.90
CA GLU A 218 -12.18 16.43 -6.46
C GLU A 218 -13.25 15.36 -6.18
N PRO A 219 -12.91 14.26 -5.48
CA PRO A 219 -13.88 13.22 -5.16
C PRO A 219 -15.06 13.88 -4.45
N ALA A 220 -16.28 13.50 -4.82
CA ALA A 220 -17.47 14.20 -4.33
C ALA A 220 -17.50 14.20 -2.80
N GLY A 221 -17.53 15.39 -2.20
CA GLY A 221 -17.58 15.55 -0.74
C GLY A 221 -16.23 15.50 -0.01
N LEU A 222 -15.10 15.35 -0.72
CA LEU A 222 -13.76 15.42 -0.11
C LEU A 222 -13.02 16.70 -0.49
N ARG A 223 -12.33 17.29 0.49
CA ARG A 223 -11.48 18.47 0.27
C ARG A 223 -10.05 18.05 -0.06
N GLY A 224 -9.51 18.57 -1.17
CA GLY A 224 -8.09 18.40 -1.49
C GLY A 224 -7.17 19.13 -0.51
N VAL A 225 -6.16 18.43 0.03
CA VAL A 225 -5.13 18.97 0.94
C VAL A 225 -3.75 18.41 0.56
N THR A 226 -2.67 19.10 0.94
CA THR A 226 -1.31 18.51 0.93
C THR A 226 -1.01 17.95 2.31
N PHE A 227 -0.12 16.96 2.43
CA PHE A 227 0.24 16.43 3.75
C PHE A 227 0.80 17.50 4.69
N ASP A 228 1.62 18.41 4.18
CA ASP A 228 2.18 19.52 4.97
C ASP A 228 1.13 20.59 5.32
N GLY A 229 -0.03 20.58 4.65
CA GLY A 229 -1.15 21.50 4.91
C GLY A 229 -2.18 20.97 5.91
N VAL A 230 -1.97 19.76 6.44
CA VAL A 230 -2.87 19.10 7.40
C VAL A 230 -2.52 19.55 8.82
N ASP A 231 -3.54 19.95 9.57
CA ASP A 231 -3.39 20.29 11.00
C ASP A 231 -2.96 19.06 11.82
N ASP A 232 -2.01 19.26 12.74
CA ASP A 232 -1.52 18.24 13.67
C ASP A 232 -2.66 17.56 14.43
N ALA A 233 -3.72 18.29 14.77
CA ALA A 233 -4.88 17.76 15.49
C ALA A 233 -5.52 16.55 14.79
N VAL A 234 -5.51 16.52 13.45
CA VAL A 234 -6.06 15.37 12.69
C VAL A 234 -5.25 14.10 12.92
N TRP A 235 -3.92 14.23 12.99
CA TRP A 235 -3.03 13.11 13.28
C TRP A 235 -3.13 12.67 14.74
N GLU A 236 -3.19 13.63 15.67
CA GLU A 236 -3.36 13.37 17.10
C GLU A 236 -4.67 12.63 17.39
N ASP A 237 -5.78 13.08 16.81
CA ASP A 237 -7.09 12.46 16.95
C ASP A 237 -7.10 11.03 16.38
N ALA A 238 -6.50 10.83 15.20
CA ALA A 238 -6.45 9.52 14.58
C ALA A 238 -5.65 8.52 15.43
N VAL A 239 -4.46 8.91 15.90
CA VAL A 239 -3.63 8.08 16.78
C VAL A 239 -4.37 7.77 18.08
N THR A 240 -5.03 8.76 18.68
CA THR A 240 -5.80 8.59 19.93
C THR A 240 -6.96 7.61 19.73
N ARG A 241 -7.75 7.77 18.65
CA ARG A 241 -8.85 6.85 18.33
C ARG A 241 -8.36 5.41 18.13
N CYS A 242 -7.27 5.22 17.38
CA CYS A 242 -6.67 3.90 17.20
C CYS A 242 -6.20 3.30 18.54
N ALA A 243 -5.51 4.08 19.37
CA ALA A 243 -5.05 3.65 20.69
C ALA A 243 -6.21 3.21 21.60
N LEU A 244 -7.31 3.97 21.60
CA LEU A 244 -8.53 3.63 22.34
C LEU A 244 -9.19 2.35 21.81
N GLY A 245 -9.30 2.21 20.48
CA GLY A 245 -9.85 1.00 19.85
C GLY A 245 -9.04 -0.25 20.19
N ILE A 246 -7.71 -0.15 20.19
CA ILE A 246 -6.80 -1.23 20.59
C ILE A 246 -6.98 -1.60 22.07
N ARG A 247 -7.04 -0.62 22.97
CA ARG A 247 -7.28 -0.88 24.41
C ARG A 247 -8.64 -1.54 24.64
N GLY A 248 -9.69 -1.08 23.94
CA GLY A 248 -11.02 -1.71 24.00
C GLY A 248 -11.01 -3.16 23.52
N ALA A 249 -10.35 -3.43 22.38
CA ALA A 249 -10.19 -4.78 21.86
C ALA A 249 -9.45 -5.71 22.84
N VAL A 250 -8.40 -5.21 23.50
CA VAL A 250 -7.66 -5.97 24.51
C VAL A 250 -8.50 -6.22 25.76
N ALA A 251 -9.28 -5.23 26.21
CA ALA A 251 -10.18 -5.37 27.36
C ALA A 251 -11.19 -6.50 27.12
N ASP A 252 -11.77 -6.53 25.91
CA ASP A 252 -12.68 -7.59 25.49
C ASP A 252 -12.02 -8.98 25.44
N LEU A 253 -10.78 -9.05 24.94
CA LEU A 253 -10.03 -10.31 24.84
C LEU A 253 -9.63 -10.87 26.22
N LEU A 254 -9.36 -9.99 27.19
CA LEU A 254 -9.00 -10.38 28.56
C LEU A 254 -10.21 -10.57 29.48
N GLY A 255 -11.37 -10.02 29.12
CA GLY A 255 -12.59 -10.09 29.91
C GLY A 255 -12.62 -9.13 31.11
N HIS A 256 -11.81 -8.07 31.10
CA HIS A 256 -11.82 -7.03 32.14
C HIS A 256 -11.62 -5.62 31.57
N PRO A 257 -12.25 -4.59 32.17
CA PRO A 257 -12.31 -3.25 31.56
C PRO A 257 -11.01 -2.44 31.67
N VAL A 258 -10.12 -2.77 32.60
CA VAL A 258 -8.87 -2.04 32.82
C VAL A 258 -7.75 -2.75 32.08
N VAL A 259 -7.13 -2.08 31.11
CA VAL A 259 -6.01 -2.62 30.32
C VAL A 259 -4.76 -1.76 30.54
N LEU A 260 -3.70 -2.40 31.02
CA LEU A 260 -2.38 -1.80 31.14
C LEU A 260 -1.57 -2.02 29.85
N GLY A 261 -0.56 -1.18 29.61
CA GLY A 261 0.35 -1.37 28.48
C GLY A 261 1.02 -2.75 28.47
N ALA A 262 1.37 -3.26 29.65
CA ALA A 262 1.95 -4.59 29.82
C ALA A 262 1.01 -5.71 29.34
N ASP A 263 -0.30 -5.57 29.52
CA ASP A 263 -1.28 -6.56 29.06
C ASP A 263 -1.30 -6.64 27.52
N VAL A 264 -1.24 -5.48 26.86
CA VAL A 264 -1.16 -5.41 25.39
C VAL A 264 0.12 -6.07 24.90
N VAL A 265 1.27 -5.73 25.49
CA VAL A 265 2.56 -6.32 25.11
C VAL A 265 2.56 -7.84 25.33
N ALA A 266 1.98 -8.32 26.43
CA ALA A 266 1.86 -9.75 26.70
C ALA A 266 1.06 -10.49 25.61
N LEU A 267 -0.10 -9.96 25.20
CA LEU A 267 -0.90 -10.56 24.12
C LEU A 267 -0.16 -10.51 22.77
N VAL A 268 0.49 -9.40 22.45
CA VAL A 268 1.29 -9.26 21.23
C VAL A 268 2.40 -10.32 21.18
N ARG A 269 3.12 -10.53 22.28
CA ARG A 269 4.16 -11.57 22.39
C ARG A 269 3.62 -13.00 22.28
N GLN A 270 2.36 -13.21 22.63
CA GLN A 270 1.66 -14.48 22.42
C GLN A 270 1.19 -14.66 20.95
N GLY A 271 1.53 -13.74 20.04
CA GLY A 271 1.10 -13.78 18.65
C GLY A 271 -0.35 -13.34 18.43
N ARG A 272 -1.00 -12.73 19.43
CA ARG A 272 -2.42 -12.31 19.36
C ARG A 272 -2.63 -10.93 18.70
N ALA A 273 -1.60 -10.33 18.12
CA ALA A 273 -1.68 -8.98 17.54
C ALA A 273 -2.76 -8.87 16.44
N VAL A 274 -2.89 -9.88 15.59
CA VAL A 274 -3.93 -9.92 14.54
C VAL A 274 -5.34 -9.95 15.15
N ASP A 275 -5.54 -10.70 16.24
CA ASP A 275 -6.85 -10.79 16.89
C ASP A 275 -7.26 -9.47 17.55
N ILE A 276 -6.29 -8.76 18.13
CA ILE A 276 -6.48 -7.40 18.64
C ILE A 276 -6.97 -6.49 17.50
N LEU A 277 -6.29 -6.53 16.34
CA LEU A 277 -6.65 -5.70 15.18
C LEU A 277 -8.02 -6.06 14.59
N ARG A 278 -8.32 -7.36 14.43
CA ARG A 278 -9.66 -7.82 14.00
C ARG A 278 -10.75 -7.32 14.94
N LYS A 279 -10.54 -7.46 16.24
CA LYS A 279 -11.49 -7.02 17.27
C LYS A 279 -11.64 -5.50 17.30
N ALA A 280 -10.56 -4.75 17.02
CA ALA A 280 -10.57 -3.30 16.86
C ALA A 280 -11.19 -2.82 15.53
N GLY A 281 -11.64 -3.73 14.65
CA GLY A 281 -12.23 -3.39 13.35
C GLY A 281 -11.22 -2.85 12.35
N ALA A 282 -9.93 -3.21 12.48
CA ALA A 282 -8.90 -2.75 11.57
C ALA A 282 -9.02 -3.40 10.20
N GLU A 283 -8.86 -2.59 9.15
CA GLU A 283 -8.67 -3.07 7.77
C GLU A 283 -7.32 -3.78 7.66
N SER A 284 -7.25 -4.89 6.91
CA SER A 284 -6.04 -5.69 6.66
C SER A 284 -5.27 -6.06 7.94
N PRO A 285 -5.88 -6.74 8.92
CA PRO A 285 -5.31 -6.97 10.25
C PRO A 285 -4.04 -7.84 10.23
N ASP A 286 -3.79 -8.56 9.14
CA ASP A 286 -2.62 -9.43 8.97
C ASP A 286 -1.36 -8.66 8.52
N LEU A 287 -1.48 -7.38 8.17
CA LEU A 287 -0.35 -6.53 7.78
C LEU A 287 0.34 -5.88 8.99
N PHE A 288 1.62 -6.24 9.19
CA PHE A 288 2.48 -5.68 10.25
C PHE A 288 1.78 -5.57 11.61
N PRO A 289 1.18 -6.66 12.11
CA PRO A 289 0.20 -6.59 13.17
C PRO A 289 0.79 -6.04 14.47
N VAL A 290 2.07 -6.33 14.75
CA VAL A 290 2.77 -5.84 15.94
C VAL A 290 2.93 -4.32 15.91
N GLY A 291 3.47 -3.78 14.81
CA GLY A 291 3.62 -2.33 14.60
C GLY A 291 2.30 -1.58 14.64
N ARG A 292 1.24 -2.16 14.08
CA ARG A 292 -0.10 -1.53 14.07
C ARG A 292 -0.82 -1.58 15.43
N VAL A 293 -0.46 -2.49 16.32
CA VAL A 293 -0.95 -2.50 17.71
C VAL A 293 -0.12 -1.57 18.59
N LEU A 294 1.21 -1.68 18.57
CA LEU A 294 2.07 -0.96 19.50
C LEU A 294 2.32 0.50 19.07
N GLY A 295 2.39 0.76 17.76
CA GLY A 295 2.66 2.09 17.21
C GLY A 295 1.68 3.16 17.66
N PRO A 296 0.35 2.97 17.51
CA PRO A 296 -0.62 3.95 17.98
C PRO A 296 -0.59 4.16 19.50
N LEU A 297 -0.34 3.10 20.30
CA LEU A 297 -0.27 3.22 21.76
C LEU A 297 0.95 4.03 22.20
N LEU A 298 2.13 3.76 21.63
CA LEU A 298 3.34 4.55 21.87
C LEU A 298 3.15 5.99 21.38
N GLY A 299 2.57 6.15 20.20
CA GLY A 299 2.29 7.46 19.60
C GLY A 299 1.37 8.31 20.46
N ASP A 300 0.29 7.75 21.01
CA ASP A 300 -0.63 8.42 21.93
C ASP A 300 0.08 8.77 23.26
N ALA A 301 0.79 7.82 23.86
CA ALA A 301 1.52 8.04 25.11
C ALA A 301 2.57 9.16 25.00
N LEU A 302 3.35 9.17 23.92
CA LEU A 302 4.37 10.19 23.66
C LEU A 302 3.73 11.57 23.40
N ARG A 303 2.67 11.64 22.59
CA ARG A 303 1.97 12.91 22.33
C ARG A 303 1.39 13.54 23.59
N ARG A 304 0.85 12.74 24.51
CA ARG A 304 0.40 13.20 25.84
C ARG A 304 1.53 13.75 26.71
N ARG A 305 2.76 13.31 26.48
CA ARG A 305 3.99 13.84 27.11
C ARG A 305 4.56 15.07 26.37
N GLY A 306 3.85 15.60 25.38
CA GLY A 306 4.25 16.80 24.64
C GLY A 306 5.17 16.54 23.44
N TYR A 307 5.36 15.27 23.05
CA TYR A 307 6.12 14.95 21.85
C TYR A 307 5.32 15.30 20.58
N ARG A 308 6.03 15.63 19.51
CA ARG A 308 5.47 15.92 18.19
C ARG A 308 6.15 15.07 17.13
N ALA A 309 5.44 14.73 16.06
CA ALA A 309 6.07 14.03 14.94
C ALA A 309 7.18 14.91 14.35
N GLU A 310 8.33 14.33 14.02
CA GLU A 310 9.43 15.06 13.35
C GLU A 310 8.97 15.63 12.01
N HIS A 311 8.14 14.86 11.30
CA HIS A 311 7.57 15.22 10.01
C HIS A 311 6.23 14.51 9.84
N VAL A 312 5.29 15.14 9.12
CA VAL A 312 3.98 14.54 8.82
C VAL A 312 4.05 13.15 8.16
N LEU A 313 5.11 12.85 7.41
CA LEU A 313 5.36 11.56 6.75
C LEU A 313 6.37 10.68 7.51
N ALA A 314 6.69 11.04 8.76
CA ALA A 314 7.56 10.29 9.66
C ALA A 314 6.91 10.19 11.04
N GLN A 315 5.62 9.81 11.09
CA GLN A 315 4.82 9.77 12.32
C GLN A 315 5.32 8.78 13.38
N HIS A 316 6.27 7.90 13.01
CA HIS A 316 6.94 6.98 13.91
C HIS A 316 8.14 7.62 14.64
N VAL A 317 8.68 8.72 14.13
CA VAL A 317 9.73 9.49 14.80
C VAL A 317 9.10 10.69 15.48
N LEU A 318 9.25 10.77 16.79
CA LEU A 318 8.74 11.88 17.59
C LEU A 318 9.88 12.63 18.28
N VAL A 319 9.76 13.95 18.34
CA VAL A 319 10.68 14.86 19.00
C VAL A 319 10.00 15.44 20.24
N GLY A 320 10.64 15.28 21.39
CA GLY A 320 10.15 15.75 22.68
C GLY A 320 10.47 17.23 22.94
N PRO A 321 9.89 17.82 24.00
CA PRO A 321 10.18 19.21 24.40
C PRO A 321 11.65 19.47 24.73
N GLY A 322 12.40 18.43 25.09
CA GLY A 322 13.84 18.48 25.33
C GLY A 322 14.71 18.27 24.09
N PHE A 323 14.10 18.24 22.89
CA PHE A 323 14.72 17.88 21.61
C PHE A 323 15.25 16.43 21.56
N ASP A 324 14.84 15.60 22.51
CA ASP A 324 15.10 14.17 22.46
C ASP A 324 14.24 13.53 21.35
N ARG A 325 14.83 12.58 20.64
CA ARG A 325 14.23 11.94 19.47
C ARG A 325 13.95 10.49 19.78
N ILE A 326 12.70 10.07 19.63
CA ILE A 326 12.26 8.70 19.82
C ILE A 326 11.72 8.15 18.51
N ASP A 327 12.35 7.07 18.03
CA ASP A 327 11.83 6.27 16.93
C ASP A 327 11.02 5.09 17.50
N THR A 328 9.71 5.17 17.35
CA THR A 328 8.78 4.14 17.83
C THR A 328 8.92 2.83 17.06
N ALA A 329 9.33 2.84 15.78
CA ALA A 329 9.59 1.62 15.04
C ALA A 329 10.80 0.88 15.64
N ALA A 330 11.88 1.60 15.94
CA ALA A 330 13.06 1.02 16.58
C ALA A 330 12.77 0.40 17.97
N LEU A 331 11.78 0.92 18.70
CA LEU A 331 11.33 0.32 19.96
C LEU A 331 10.48 -0.94 19.77
N ILE A 332 9.75 -1.03 18.66
CA ILE A 332 8.85 -2.14 18.33
C ILE A 332 9.61 -3.30 17.66
N ASP A 333 10.63 -3.02 16.86
CA ASP A 333 11.39 -4.02 16.08
C ASP A 333 11.82 -5.24 16.91
N PRO A 334 12.34 -5.11 18.15
CA PRO A 334 12.71 -6.27 18.94
C PRO A 334 11.51 -7.18 19.23
N VAL A 335 10.32 -6.62 19.50
CA VAL A 335 9.10 -7.39 19.77
C VAL A 335 8.60 -8.08 18.50
N GLU A 336 8.66 -7.41 17.36
CA GLU A 336 8.27 -7.97 16.06
C GLU A 336 9.20 -9.12 15.62
N GLY A 337 10.48 -9.03 15.97
CA GLY A 337 11.47 -10.10 15.84
C GLY A 337 11.32 -11.24 16.85
N GLY A 338 10.38 -11.17 17.79
CA GLY A 338 10.18 -12.16 18.85
C GLY A 338 11.14 -12.05 20.04
N GLY A 339 11.92 -10.97 20.11
CA GLY A 339 12.78 -10.63 21.23
C GLY A 339 12.04 -10.04 22.43
N GLU A 340 12.79 -9.71 23.47
CA GLU A 340 12.24 -9.03 24.66
C GLU A 340 11.89 -7.56 24.36
N PRO A 341 10.78 -7.04 24.90
CA PRO A 341 10.44 -5.63 24.75
C PRO A 341 11.48 -4.76 25.47
N PRO A 342 11.97 -3.66 24.83
CA PRO A 342 12.86 -2.71 25.50
C PRO A 342 12.22 -2.15 26.78
N ALA A 343 13.02 -1.92 27.82
CA ALA A 343 12.53 -1.34 29.08
C ALA A 343 11.81 0.01 28.86
N LEU A 344 12.36 0.84 27.97
CA LEU A 344 11.76 2.11 27.59
C LEU A 344 10.37 1.94 26.96
N LEU A 345 10.15 0.90 26.15
CA LEU A 345 8.82 0.63 25.58
C LEU A 345 7.80 0.36 26.70
N LEU A 346 8.18 -0.40 27.72
CA LEU A 346 7.29 -0.69 28.86
C LEU A 346 7.02 0.57 29.71
N GLU A 347 8.03 1.40 29.94
CA GLU A 347 7.90 2.68 30.65
C GLU A 347 7.03 3.70 29.91
N LEU A 348 7.09 3.72 28.57
CA LEU A 348 6.23 4.59 27.77
C LEU A 348 4.76 4.13 27.81
N LEU A 349 4.51 2.83 27.97
CA LEU A 349 3.18 2.24 27.96
C LEU A 349 2.55 2.06 29.36
N SER A 350 3.30 2.30 30.43
CA SER A 350 2.81 2.35 31.82
C SER A 350 2.13 3.68 32.13
#